data_AF-A0A971ZR94-F1
#
_entry.id   AF-A0A971ZR94-F1
#
_cell.length_a   1.000
_cell.length_b   1.000
_cell.length_c   1.000
_cell.angle_alpha   90.00
_cell.angle_beta   90.00
_cell.angle_gamma   90.00
#
_symmetry.space_group_name_H-M   'P 1'
#
loop_
_entity.id
_entity.type
_entity.pdbx_description
1 polymer ?
#
loop_
_entity_poly.entity_id
_entity_poly.type
_entity_poly.pdbx_seq_one_letter_code
_entity_poly.pdbx_strand_id
1 'polypeptide(L)'
;MSGDLLHCRLPPGKYDQPQGLTGSPQKTIDDPELGTLNYYIDSWGADILFASAPIESAHIRLRADDSGPTQHQRDLLCELRRRHMQLWSRICSALVKCHPEIKTTDELSKRLVPHVGINMYDDTNTIEITYRVEGDPEYRAYFVTLRDWEIAEVCMAE
;
A
#
# COMPACT_ATOMS: atom_id res chain seq x y z
N MET A 1 -10.34 8.59 -54.98
CA MET A 1 -9.01 9.26 -54.90
C MET A 1 -9.18 10.44 -53.96
N SER A 2 -9.13 10.14 -52.67
CA SER A 2 -7.99 10.42 -51.75
C SER A 2 -8.12 11.83 -51.16
N GLY A 3 -8.88 11.91 -50.07
CA GLY A 3 -8.81 13.03 -49.13
C GLY A 3 -7.80 12.65 -48.06
N ASP A 4 -6.58 13.17 -48.18
CA ASP A 4 -5.52 12.95 -47.21
C ASP A 4 -5.85 13.65 -45.90
N LEU A 5 -6.12 12.86 -44.85
CA LEU A 5 -6.14 13.30 -43.46
C LEU A 5 -4.69 13.56 -43.03
N LEU A 6 -4.29 14.83 -43.09
CA LEU A 6 -3.11 15.35 -42.42
C LEU A 6 -3.20 15.05 -40.91
N HIS A 7 -2.51 13.99 -40.48
CA HIS A 7 -2.23 13.75 -39.09
C HIS A 7 -1.17 14.75 -38.64
N CYS A 8 -1.61 15.89 -38.10
CA CYS A 8 -0.73 16.78 -37.34
C CYS A 8 -0.30 16.07 -36.05
N ARG A 9 0.82 15.33 -36.09
CA ARG A 9 1.53 14.94 -34.87
C ARG A 9 2.17 16.20 -34.31
N LEU A 10 1.61 16.73 -33.23
CA LEU A 10 2.29 17.68 -32.38
C LEU A 10 3.59 17.02 -31.85
N PRO A 11 4.73 17.73 -31.84
CA PRO A 11 5.91 17.21 -31.17
C PRO A 11 5.60 17.04 -29.68
N PRO A 12 6.08 15.97 -29.03
CA PRO A 12 5.88 15.80 -27.59
C PRO A 12 6.42 17.03 -26.87
N GLY A 13 5.57 17.67 -26.08
CA GLY A 13 5.98 18.77 -25.23
C GLY A 13 7.03 18.27 -24.25
N LYS A 14 7.87 19.17 -23.73
CA LYS A 14 8.94 18.86 -22.76
C LYS A 14 8.43 18.28 -21.41
N TYR A 15 7.13 18.01 -21.32
CA TYR A 15 6.39 17.54 -20.15
C TYR A 15 5.40 16.40 -20.47
N ASP A 16 5.39 15.88 -21.70
CA ASP A 16 4.59 14.69 -22.05
C ASP A 16 5.36 13.42 -21.64
N GLN A 17 5.20 12.98 -20.40
CA GLN A 17 5.46 11.59 -20.06
C GLN A 17 4.18 10.77 -20.25
N PRO A 18 4.21 9.70 -21.06
CA PRO A 18 3.04 8.87 -21.29
C PRO A 18 2.71 8.05 -20.03
N GLN A 19 1.41 7.84 -19.85
CA GLN A 19 0.78 6.98 -18.86
C GLN A 19 1.55 5.66 -18.62
N GLY A 20 1.79 5.34 -17.35
CA GLY A 20 1.94 3.94 -16.92
C GLY A 20 3.35 3.36 -16.77
N LEU A 21 4.41 4.15 -16.87
CA LEU A 21 5.75 3.72 -16.46
C LEU A 21 6.20 4.54 -15.26
N THR A 22 6.09 3.98 -14.06
CA THR A 22 6.96 4.45 -12.96
C THR A 22 8.38 4.21 -13.46
N GLY A 23 9.06 5.29 -13.87
CA GLY A 23 10.44 5.22 -14.37
C GLY A 23 11.35 4.52 -13.37
N SER A 24 12.56 4.19 -13.81
CA SER A 24 13.61 3.69 -12.91
C SER A 24 13.66 4.51 -11.62
N PRO A 25 13.88 3.87 -10.46
CA PRO A 25 13.94 4.58 -9.19
C PRO A 25 14.90 5.76 -9.28
N GLN A 26 14.51 6.91 -8.74
CA GLN A 26 15.37 8.10 -8.72
C GLN A 26 16.58 7.88 -7.80
N LYS A 27 16.39 7.08 -6.76
CA LYS A 27 17.39 6.70 -5.79
C LYS A 27 17.05 5.33 -5.21
N THR A 28 18.08 4.58 -4.84
CA THR A 28 17.94 3.32 -4.11
C THR A 28 18.84 3.38 -2.88
N ILE A 29 18.35 2.94 -1.74
CA ILE A 29 19.12 2.80 -0.50
C ILE A 29 18.89 1.40 0.08
N ASP A 30 19.89 0.89 0.77
CA ASP A 30 19.75 -0.32 1.58
C ASP A 30 19.50 0.10 3.03
N ASP A 31 18.26 -0.11 3.48
CA ASP A 31 17.84 0.14 4.84
C ASP A 31 18.05 -1.12 5.70
N PRO A 32 18.65 -1.00 6.89
CA PRO A 32 18.95 -2.17 7.72
C PRO A 32 17.70 -2.93 8.21
N GLU A 33 16.55 -2.26 8.31
CA GLU A 33 15.30 -2.86 8.84
C GLU A 33 14.29 -3.17 7.74
N LEU A 34 14.32 -2.38 6.66
CA LEU A 34 13.34 -2.44 5.57
C LEU A 34 13.90 -3.03 4.26
N GLY A 35 15.21 -3.27 4.19
CA GLY A 35 15.88 -3.80 3.01
C GLY A 35 16.05 -2.73 1.92
N THR A 36 16.08 -3.16 0.66
CA THR A 36 16.32 -2.26 -0.47
C THR A 36 15.08 -1.40 -0.75
N LEU A 37 15.18 -0.10 -0.46
CA LEU A 37 14.14 0.88 -0.71
C LEU A 37 14.42 1.66 -2.00
N ASN A 38 13.36 1.89 -2.76
CA ASN A 38 13.40 2.62 -4.02
C ASN A 38 12.60 3.93 -3.89
N TYR A 39 13.22 5.04 -4.24
CA TYR A 39 12.60 6.37 -4.20
C TYR A 39 11.93 6.71 -5.52
N TYR A 40 10.64 7.07 -5.44
CA TYR A 40 9.83 7.53 -6.55
C TYR A 40 9.08 8.80 -6.16
N ILE A 41 9.43 9.92 -6.83
CA ILE A 41 8.79 11.24 -6.70
C ILE A 41 8.92 11.83 -5.30
N ASP A 42 8.14 11.34 -4.34
CA ASP A 42 8.04 11.80 -2.95
C ASP A 42 7.89 10.66 -1.93
N SER A 43 8.18 9.41 -2.34
CA SER A 43 8.04 8.26 -1.45
C SER A 43 9.09 7.17 -1.69
N TRP A 44 9.39 6.45 -0.61
CA TRP A 44 10.20 5.24 -0.61
C TRP A 44 9.29 4.01 -0.63
N GLY A 45 9.56 3.08 -1.54
CA GLY A 45 8.82 1.83 -1.68
C GLY A 45 9.72 0.60 -1.58
N ALA A 46 9.19 -0.46 -0.95
CA ALA A 46 9.82 -1.78 -0.93
C ALA A 46 8.77 -2.88 -0.68
N ASP A 47 9.12 -4.10 -1.08
CA ASP A 47 8.43 -5.30 -0.62
C ASP A 47 9.22 -5.91 0.55
N ILE A 48 8.54 -6.08 1.68
CA ILE A 48 9.14 -6.56 2.92
C ILE A 48 8.47 -7.84 3.40
N LEU A 49 9.22 -8.64 4.17
CA LEU A 49 8.63 -9.66 5.02
C LEU A 49 7.86 -8.97 6.16
N PHE A 50 6.63 -9.41 6.40
CA PHE A 50 5.78 -8.92 7.49
C PHE A 50 5.55 -10.00 8.56
N ALA A 51 5.47 -11.27 8.15
CA ALA A 51 5.46 -12.45 9.02
C ALA A 51 4.44 -12.40 10.17
N SER A 52 3.23 -11.91 9.90
CA SER A 52 2.11 -11.90 10.87
C SER A 52 0.91 -12.61 10.25
N ALA A 53 0.79 -13.92 10.49
CA ALA A 53 -0.30 -14.74 9.96
C ALA A 53 -1.69 -14.08 10.10
N PRO A 54 -2.51 -14.08 9.04
CA PRO A 54 -2.30 -14.72 7.73
C PRO A 54 -1.46 -13.90 6.72
N ILE A 55 -0.91 -12.76 7.14
CA ILE A 55 -0.14 -11.86 6.27
C ILE A 55 1.33 -12.25 6.27
N GLU A 56 1.87 -12.54 5.09
CA GLU A 56 3.26 -12.99 4.93
C GLU A 56 4.17 -11.82 4.56
N SER A 57 3.72 -10.97 3.64
CA SER A 57 4.50 -9.87 3.08
C SER A 57 3.70 -8.57 3.01
N ALA A 58 4.41 -7.46 2.84
CA ALA A 58 3.80 -6.16 2.64
C ALA A 58 4.56 -5.36 1.60
N HIS A 59 3.84 -4.63 0.76
CA HIS A 59 4.38 -3.52 0.00
C HIS A 59 4.26 -2.25 0.83
N ILE A 60 5.39 -1.65 1.21
CA ILE A 60 5.40 -0.40 1.96
C ILE A 60 5.55 0.79 1.03
N ARG A 61 4.90 1.91 1.38
CA ARG A 61 5.12 3.22 0.79
C ARG A 61 5.23 4.26 1.89
N LEU A 62 6.41 4.86 2.00
CA LEU A 62 6.76 5.81 3.04
C LEU A 62 7.01 7.17 2.42
N ARG A 63 6.14 8.13 2.70
CA ARG A 63 6.35 9.50 2.25
C ARG A 63 7.45 10.14 3.08
N ALA A 64 8.55 10.49 2.43
CA ALA A 64 9.68 11.16 3.02
C ALA A 64 10.45 11.88 1.91
N ASP A 65 11.41 12.72 2.29
CA ASP A 65 12.32 13.31 1.31
C ASP A 65 13.30 12.26 0.75
N ASP A 66 14.17 12.72 -0.16
CA ASP A 66 15.14 11.86 -0.83
C ASP A 66 16.30 11.42 0.09
N SER A 67 16.32 11.79 1.37
CA SER A 67 17.32 11.31 2.34
C SER A 67 17.01 9.91 2.87
N GLY A 68 15.75 9.49 2.83
CA GLY A 68 15.29 8.19 3.33
C GLY A 68 14.06 8.33 4.25
N PRO A 69 13.48 7.21 4.69
CA PRO A 69 12.49 7.23 5.77
C PRO A 69 13.05 7.85 7.05
N THR A 70 12.18 8.40 7.89
CA THR A 70 12.58 8.88 9.23
C THR A 70 12.82 7.70 10.19
N GLN A 71 13.49 7.95 11.32
CA GLN A 71 13.61 6.92 12.36
C GLN A 71 12.23 6.54 12.93
N HIS A 72 11.36 7.52 13.10
CA HIS A 72 10.00 7.30 13.61
C HIS A 72 9.17 6.40 12.69
N GLN A 73 9.27 6.57 11.37
CA GLN A 73 8.62 5.67 10.40
C GLN A 73 9.13 4.22 10.49
N ARG A 74 10.44 4.03 10.67
CA ARG A 74 11.04 2.71 10.90
C ARG A 74 10.51 2.08 12.17
N ASP A 75 10.55 2.83 13.27
CA ASP A 75 10.08 2.39 14.58
C ASP A 75 8.60 1.97 14.55
N LEU A 76 7.76 2.75 13.85
CA LEU A 76 6.35 2.44 13.64
C LEU A 76 6.14 1.16 12.81
N LEU A 77 6.89 0.94 11.73
CA LEU A 77 6.78 -0.31 10.96
C LEU A 77 7.23 -1.53 11.78
N CYS A 78 8.32 -1.40 12.52
CA CYS A 78 8.83 -2.45 13.40
C CYS A 78 7.81 -2.79 14.50
N GLU A 79 7.21 -1.79 15.13
CA GLU A 79 6.18 -2.01 16.15
C GLU A 79 4.88 -2.54 15.55
N LEU A 80 4.51 -2.13 14.33
CA LEU A 80 3.35 -2.67 13.62
C LEU A 80 3.49 -4.17 13.39
N ARG A 81 4.65 -4.64 12.89
CA ARG A 81 4.92 -6.08 12.72
C ARG A 81 4.67 -6.86 14.01
N ARG A 82 5.03 -6.28 15.16
CA ARG A 82 4.87 -6.90 16.48
C ARG A 82 3.43 -6.83 17.01
N ARG A 83 2.72 -5.73 16.77
CA ARG A 83 1.35 -5.49 17.27
C ARG A 83 0.26 -6.04 16.38
N HIS A 84 0.52 -6.24 15.09
CA HIS A 84 -0.52 -6.62 14.13
C HIS A 84 -1.26 -7.89 14.57
N MET A 85 -0.56 -8.91 15.10
CA MET A 85 -1.21 -10.11 15.65
C MET A 85 -2.19 -9.81 16.80
N GLN A 86 -1.90 -8.81 17.63
CA GLN A 86 -2.76 -8.40 18.75
C GLN A 86 -3.98 -7.62 18.26
N LEU A 87 -3.80 -6.85 17.18
CA LEU A 87 -4.85 -6.08 16.53
C LEU A 87 -5.72 -6.95 15.61
N TRP A 88 -5.24 -8.13 15.22
CA TRP A 88 -5.82 -8.96 14.18
C TRP A 88 -7.30 -9.24 14.35
N SER A 89 -7.73 -9.66 15.55
CA SER A 89 -9.14 -9.96 15.82
C SER A 89 -10.05 -8.74 15.62
N ARG A 90 -9.57 -7.55 16.00
CA ARG A 90 -10.28 -6.27 15.82
C ARG A 90 -10.31 -5.88 14.35
N ILE A 91 -9.19 -6.04 13.64
CA ILE A 91 -9.06 -5.77 12.21
C ILE A 91 -10.02 -6.65 11.41
N CYS A 92 -9.99 -7.97 11.60
CA CYS A 92 -10.92 -8.91 10.95
C CYS A 92 -12.38 -8.54 11.22
N SER A 93 -12.72 -8.24 12.47
CA SER A 93 -14.08 -7.89 12.84
C SER A 93 -14.56 -6.62 12.15
N ALA A 94 -13.66 -5.64 11.94
CA ALA A 94 -13.98 -4.40 11.26
C ALA A 94 -14.10 -4.60 9.73
N LEU A 95 -13.18 -5.38 9.15
CA LEU A 95 -13.20 -5.73 7.72
C LEU A 95 -14.48 -6.50 7.35
N VAL A 96 -14.88 -7.50 8.14
CA VAL A 96 -16.12 -8.27 7.90
C VAL A 96 -17.37 -7.37 7.93
N LYS A 97 -17.40 -6.35 8.79
CA LYS A 97 -18.51 -5.39 8.84
C LYS A 97 -18.58 -4.51 7.59
N CYS A 98 -17.44 -4.24 6.98
CA CYS A 98 -17.33 -3.44 5.76
C CYS A 98 -17.59 -4.28 4.49
N HIS A 99 -17.31 -5.59 4.53
CA HIS A 99 -17.42 -6.46 3.36
C HIS A 99 -18.88 -6.74 2.96
N PRO A 100 -19.26 -6.57 1.66
CA PRO A 100 -20.64 -6.75 1.20
C PRO A 100 -21.12 -8.20 1.31
N GLU A 101 -20.27 -9.18 0.98
CA GLU A 101 -20.63 -10.60 0.94
C GLU A 101 -20.13 -11.45 2.12
N ILE A 102 -18.85 -11.36 2.46
CA ILE A 102 -18.23 -12.14 3.55
C ILE A 102 -18.79 -11.70 4.91
N LYS A 103 -19.34 -12.64 5.68
CA LYS A 103 -19.98 -12.36 6.98
C LYS A 103 -19.29 -12.96 8.20
N THR A 104 -18.20 -13.69 8.00
CA THR A 104 -17.45 -14.31 9.10
C THR A 104 -15.96 -14.03 8.99
N THR A 105 -15.30 -13.97 10.14
CA THR A 105 -13.84 -13.78 10.23
C THR A 105 -13.06 -14.94 9.63
N ASP A 106 -13.59 -16.15 9.73
CA ASP A 106 -12.98 -17.37 9.21
C ASP A 106 -13.00 -17.40 7.69
N GLU A 107 -14.12 -17.00 7.08
CA GLU A 107 -14.24 -16.87 5.63
C GLU A 107 -13.33 -15.76 5.11
N LEU A 108 -13.30 -14.60 5.76
CA LEU A 108 -12.39 -13.51 5.41
C LEU A 108 -10.94 -13.99 5.44
N SER A 109 -10.51 -14.62 6.53
CA SER A 109 -9.13 -15.06 6.71
C SER A 109 -8.67 -16.08 5.67
N LYS A 110 -9.58 -16.90 5.13
CA LYS A 110 -9.27 -17.87 4.07
C LYS A 110 -9.14 -17.25 2.68
N ARG A 111 -9.76 -16.08 2.46
CA ARG A 111 -9.78 -15.40 1.17
C ARG A 111 -8.84 -14.20 1.13
N LEU A 112 -8.27 -13.77 2.26
CA LEU A 112 -7.33 -12.67 2.26
C LEU A 112 -6.06 -13.04 1.50
N VAL A 113 -5.66 -12.16 0.58
CA VAL A 113 -4.37 -12.25 -0.08
C VAL A 113 -3.29 -12.06 1.00
N PRO A 114 -2.27 -12.94 1.11
CA PRO A 114 -1.23 -12.88 2.15
C PRO A 114 -0.19 -11.77 1.89
N HIS A 115 -0.59 -10.71 1.19
CA HIS A 115 0.21 -9.56 0.83
C HIS A 115 -0.63 -8.27 0.95
N VAL A 116 -0.19 -7.37 1.84
CA VAL A 116 -0.89 -6.11 2.14
C VAL A 116 -0.12 -4.89 1.61
N GLY A 117 -0.83 -3.79 1.37
CA GLY A 117 -0.21 -2.48 1.24
C GLY A 117 -0.06 -1.83 2.61
N ILE A 118 1.02 -1.10 2.86
CA ILE A 118 1.18 -0.28 4.06
C ILE A 118 1.64 1.12 3.62
N ASN A 119 0.83 2.13 3.90
CA ASN A 119 1.13 3.52 3.58
C ASN A 119 1.36 4.34 4.85
N MET A 120 2.42 5.16 4.83
CA MET A 120 2.67 6.21 5.82
C MET A 120 2.85 7.52 5.08
N TYR A 121 1.89 8.44 5.24
CA TYR A 121 1.82 9.67 4.45
C TYR A 121 2.63 10.84 5.01
N ASP A 122 3.08 10.70 6.25
CA ASP A 122 3.85 11.70 6.98
C ASP A 122 4.59 11.03 8.16
N ASP A 123 5.11 11.85 9.08
CA ASP A 123 5.81 11.42 10.29
C ASP A 123 4.88 11.36 11.52
N THR A 124 3.57 11.16 11.31
CA THR A 124 2.60 10.99 12.41
C THR A 124 2.49 9.52 12.84
N ASN A 125 1.70 9.25 13.89
CA ASN A 125 1.36 7.89 14.35
C ASN A 125 0.23 7.25 13.53
N THR A 126 0.12 7.60 12.24
CA THR A 126 -0.93 7.11 11.35
C THR A 126 -0.36 6.12 10.36
N ILE A 127 -0.96 4.93 10.32
CA ILE A 127 -0.60 3.86 9.38
C ILE A 127 -1.87 3.43 8.67
N GLU A 128 -1.86 3.43 7.34
CA GLU A 128 -2.92 2.82 6.55
C GLU A 128 -2.46 1.44 6.07
N ILE A 129 -3.32 0.44 6.25
CA ILE A 129 -3.09 -0.94 5.77
C ILE A 129 -4.16 -1.28 4.75
N THR A 130 -3.74 -1.69 3.56
CA THR A 130 -4.62 -2.10 2.47
C THR A 130 -4.64 -3.61 2.34
N TYR A 131 -5.83 -4.20 2.50
CA TYR A 131 -6.10 -5.62 2.32
C TYR A 131 -6.81 -5.87 0.98
N ARG A 132 -6.58 -7.05 0.42
CA ARG A 132 -7.27 -7.55 -0.77
C ARG A 132 -7.85 -8.93 -0.48
N VAL A 133 -9.00 -9.20 -1.09
CA VAL A 133 -9.71 -10.47 -0.96
C VAL A 133 -9.68 -11.19 -2.31
N GLU A 134 -9.23 -12.44 -2.32
CA GLU A 134 -9.27 -13.31 -3.48
C GLU A 134 -10.71 -13.59 -3.92
N GLY A 135 -10.93 -13.50 -5.24
CA GLY A 135 -12.23 -13.71 -5.85
C GLY A 135 -13.24 -12.60 -5.57
N ASP A 136 -12.81 -11.42 -5.11
CA ASP A 136 -13.66 -10.23 -5.13
C ASP A 136 -13.84 -9.78 -6.59
N PRO A 137 -15.07 -9.85 -7.16
CA PRO A 137 -15.31 -9.60 -8.58
C PRO A 137 -15.06 -8.14 -8.99
N GLU A 138 -15.05 -7.23 -8.01
CA GLU A 138 -14.89 -5.79 -8.23
C GLU A 138 -13.48 -5.30 -7.93
N TYR A 139 -12.54 -6.21 -7.63
CA TYR A 139 -11.15 -5.88 -7.28
C TYR A 139 -11.03 -4.83 -6.15
N ARG A 140 -12.02 -4.81 -5.26
CA ARG A 140 -12.09 -3.85 -4.16
C ARG A 140 -10.87 -3.95 -3.26
N ALA A 141 -10.48 -2.79 -2.74
CA ALA A 141 -9.46 -2.66 -1.71
C ALA A 141 -10.12 -2.28 -0.38
N TYR A 142 -9.66 -2.91 0.69
CA TYR A 142 -10.15 -2.66 2.05
C TYR A 142 -9.05 -1.97 2.84
N PHE A 143 -9.32 -0.74 3.27
CA PHE A 143 -8.35 0.08 3.97
C PHE A 143 -8.67 0.09 5.46
N VAL A 144 -7.63 -0.05 6.27
CA VAL A 144 -7.69 0.07 7.73
C VAL A 144 -6.69 1.11 8.15
N THR A 145 -7.18 2.22 8.70
CA THR A 145 -6.33 3.28 9.25
C THR A 145 -6.16 3.06 10.74
N LEU A 146 -4.91 2.87 11.16
CA LEU A 146 -4.51 2.86 12.56
C LEU A 146 -4.00 4.24 12.96
N ARG A 147 -4.47 4.75 14.09
CA ARG A 147 -3.93 5.94 14.76
C ARG A 147 -3.65 5.58 16.21
N ASP A 148 -2.40 5.77 16.66
CA ASP A 148 -1.97 5.42 18.02
C ASP A 148 -2.32 3.97 18.41
N TRP A 149 -2.21 3.04 17.45
CA TRP A 149 -2.54 1.61 17.59
C TRP A 149 -4.02 1.28 17.81
N GLU A 150 -4.91 2.23 17.51
CA GLU A 150 -6.34 2.02 17.46
C GLU A 150 -6.86 2.11 16.03
N ILE A 151 -7.90 1.33 15.71
CA ILE A 151 -8.59 1.43 14.43
C ILE A 151 -9.36 2.75 14.42
N ALA A 152 -8.88 3.71 13.65
CA ALA A 152 -9.50 5.02 13.49
C ALA A 152 -10.55 5.02 12.38
N GLU A 153 -10.28 4.29 11.29
CA GLU A 153 -11.16 4.21 10.13
C GLU A 153 -11.03 2.85 9.43
N VAL A 154 -12.14 2.37 8.86
CA VAL A 154 -12.15 1.24 7.93
C VAL A 154 -13.07 1.59 6.77
N CYS A 155 -12.55 1.48 5.55
CA CYS A 155 -13.32 1.76 4.34
C CYS A 155 -13.04 0.74 3.24
N MET A 156 -13.96 0.66 2.30
CA MET A 156 -13.88 -0.14 1.09
C MET A 156 -13.87 0.84 -0.08
N ALA A 157 -12.98 0.63 -1.05
CA ALA A 157 -12.96 1.39 -2.30
C ALA A 157 -13.14 0.46 -3.50
N GLU A 158 -13.82 0.98 -4.52
CA GLU A 158 -14.13 0.35 -5.82
C GLU A 158 -13.33 1.03 -6.94
#